data_AF-A0A966YEC2-F1
#
_entry.id   AF-A0A966YEC2-F1
#
_cell.length_a   1.000
_cell.length_b   1.000
_cell.length_c   1.000
_cell.angle_alpha   90.00
_cell.angle_beta   90.00
_cell.angle_gamma   90.00
#
_symmetry.space_group_name_H-M   'P 1'
#
loop_
_entity.id
_entity.type
_entity.pdbx_description
1 polymer ?
#
loop_
_entity_poly.entity_id
_entity_poly.type
_entity_poly.pdbx_seq_one_letter_code
_entity_poly.pdbx_strand_id
1 'polypeptide(L)'
;RGLVATEAICVELTAFFNDARGADAAALCGIALVATDMDPRELSGEEWLEQLTLAELRPEAMAIAEVREIFDSQRSTWQPVSAALSVPSRARYLIVHCWAEIRRTDEPIIEQTAAGRFVDDISIRVIPNQPAWR
;
A
#
# COMPACT_ATOMS: atom_id res chain seq x y z
N ARG A 1 -18.70 -14.98 27.47
CA ARG A 1 -18.98 -13.59 27.06
C ARG A 1 -17.68 -12.81 27.18
N GLY A 2 -17.08 -12.41 26.06
CA GLY A 2 -15.73 -11.81 25.98
C GLY A 2 -14.96 -12.48 24.84
N LEU A 3 -14.26 -11.79 23.94
CA LEU A 3 -14.01 -10.37 23.74
C LEU A 3 -14.51 -10.00 22.33
N VAL A 4 -15.30 -8.93 22.20
CA VAL A 4 -15.42 -8.26 20.91
C VAL A 4 -14.06 -7.60 20.72
N ALA A 5 -13.24 -8.11 19.81
CA ALA A 5 -12.04 -7.41 19.37
C ALA A 5 -12.52 -6.14 18.67
N THR A 6 -12.66 -5.05 19.43
CA THR A 6 -12.94 -3.73 18.88
C THR A 6 -11.75 -3.36 18.01
N GLU A 7 -11.97 -3.32 16.70
CA GLU A 7 -11.10 -2.63 15.75
C GLU A 7 -10.74 -1.25 16.34
N ALA A 8 -9.45 -0.89 16.37
CA ALA A 8 -9.01 0.27 17.14
C ALA A 8 -9.17 1.59 16.37
N ILE A 9 -8.78 1.59 15.10
CA ILE A 9 -8.78 2.75 14.22
C ILE A 9 -8.89 2.29 12.77
N CYS A 10 -9.48 3.11 11.91
CA CYS A 10 -9.29 3.01 10.47
C CYS A 10 -8.16 3.96 10.07
N VAL A 11 -7.23 3.50 9.25
CA VAL A 11 -6.19 4.33 8.66
C VAL A 11 -6.42 4.40 7.17
N GLU A 12 -6.46 5.61 6.64
CA GLU A 12 -6.52 5.88 5.21
C GLU A 12 -5.21 6.55 4.79
N LEU A 13 -4.62 6.05 3.71
CA LEU A 13 -3.50 6.67 3.03
C LEU A 13 -3.97 7.15 1.67
N THR A 14 -3.63 8.40 1.33
CA THR A 14 -3.71 8.91 -0.02
C THR A 14 -2.33 9.36 -0.47
N ALA A 15 -1.95 9.00 -1.70
CA ALA A 15 -0.74 9.50 -2.34
C ALA A 15 -1.04 9.85 -3.80
N PHE A 16 -0.31 10.82 -4.34
CA PHE A 16 -0.41 11.21 -5.73
C PHE A 16 0.71 10.57 -6.53
N PHE A 17 0.35 9.95 -7.65
CA PHE A 17 1.28 9.26 -8.53
C PHE A 17 1.34 9.98 -9.87
N ASN A 18 2.54 10.03 -10.46
CA ASN A 18 2.74 10.55 -11.81
C ASN A 18 3.67 9.64 -12.61
N ASP A 19 3.33 9.40 -13.88
CA ASP A 19 4.27 8.88 -14.88
C ASP A 19 4.62 9.98 -15.89
N ALA A 20 5.77 10.61 -15.70
CA ALA A 20 6.27 11.68 -16.56
C ALA A 20 6.65 11.18 -17.96
N ARG A 21 6.75 9.87 -18.17
CA ARG A 21 7.06 9.27 -19.49
C ARG A 21 5.82 9.15 -20.38
N GLY A 22 4.62 9.26 -19.81
CA GLY A 22 3.34 8.99 -20.50
C GLY A 22 3.08 7.50 -20.63
N ALA A 23 1.80 7.08 -20.58
CA ALA A 23 1.50 5.68 -20.33
C ALA A 23 2.04 4.74 -21.41
N ASP A 24 2.98 3.92 -21.00
CA ASP A 24 2.97 2.52 -21.38
C ASP A 24 1.69 1.91 -20.80
N ALA A 25 0.84 1.29 -21.63
CA ALA A 25 -0.50 0.82 -21.24
C ALA A 25 -0.47 -0.24 -20.11
N ALA A 26 0.71 -0.73 -19.76
CA ALA A 26 0.95 -1.70 -18.71
C ALA A 26 1.60 -1.12 -17.43
N ALA A 27 1.73 0.21 -17.31
CA ALA A 27 2.25 0.84 -16.10
C ALA A 27 1.18 0.90 -15.01
N LEU A 28 1.52 0.41 -13.82
CA LEU A 28 0.66 0.38 -12.64
C LEU A 28 1.29 1.17 -11.50
N CYS A 29 0.45 1.74 -10.65
CA CYS A 29 0.86 2.20 -9.33
C CYS A 29 -0.08 1.66 -8.26
N GLY A 30 0.36 1.71 -7.01
CA GLY A 30 -0.47 1.25 -5.93
C GLY A 30 0.01 1.66 -4.56
N ILE A 31 -0.89 1.40 -3.61
CA ILE A 31 -0.66 1.54 -2.19
C ILE A 31 -0.97 0.20 -1.54
N ALA A 32 -0.05 -0.29 -0.71
CA ALA A 32 -0.29 -1.36 0.23
C ALA A 32 -0.15 -0.85 1.67
N LEU A 33 -1.10 -1.21 2.51
CA LEU A 33 -1.12 -0.98 3.95
C LEU A 33 -1.09 -2.33 4.67
N VAL A 34 -0.18 -2.47 5.64
CA VAL A 34 -0.03 -3.71 6.41
C VAL A 34 0.01 -3.39 7.89
N ALA A 35 -0.92 -3.94 8.65
CA ALA A 35 -0.88 -3.92 10.11
C ALA A 35 -0.21 -5.19 10.62
N THR A 36 0.81 -5.05 11.47
CA THR A 36 1.57 -6.16 12.04
C THR A 36 2.00 -5.87 13.48
N ASP A 37 2.31 -6.92 14.23
CA ASP A 37 2.95 -6.83 15.55
C ASP A 37 4.47 -7.06 15.49
N MET A 38 5.01 -7.50 14.34
CA MET A 38 6.43 -7.67 14.08
C MET A 38 7.12 -6.33 13.84
N ASP A 39 8.30 -6.15 14.43
CA ASP A 39 9.09 -4.94 14.25
C ASP A 39 9.64 -4.89 12.81
N PRO A 40 9.31 -3.86 12.02
CA PRO A 40 9.75 -3.79 10.64
C PRO A 40 11.27 -3.68 10.47
N ARG A 41 12.01 -3.37 11.54
CA ARG A 41 13.48 -3.33 11.55
C ARG A 41 14.13 -4.72 11.63
N GLU A 42 13.35 -5.75 11.95
CA GLU A 42 13.83 -7.13 11.99
C GLU A 42 13.92 -7.76 10.59
N LEU A 43 13.31 -7.13 9.59
CA LEU A 43 13.41 -7.49 8.19
C LEU A 43 13.98 -6.32 7.37
N SER A 44 14.65 -6.64 6.28
CA SER A 44 14.98 -5.67 5.25
C SER A 44 13.73 -5.21 4.51
N GLY A 45 13.80 -4.03 3.88
CA GLY A 45 12.71 -3.54 3.05
C GLY A 45 12.37 -4.48 1.89
N GLU A 46 13.37 -5.18 1.34
CA GLU A 46 13.20 -6.16 0.27
C GLU A 46 12.44 -7.40 0.73
N GLU A 47 12.78 -7.95 1.90
CA GLU A 47 12.04 -9.06 2.50
C GLU A 47 10.57 -8.72 2.77
N TRP A 48 10.28 -7.47 3.17
CA TRP A 48 8.90 -7.01 3.30
C TRP A 48 8.17 -6.90 1.96
N LEU A 49 8.86 -6.46 0.90
CA LEU A 49 8.29 -6.33 -0.45
C LEU A 49 7.98 -7.70 -1.07
N GLU A 50 8.88 -8.67 -0.90
CA GLU A 50 8.67 -10.04 -1.35
C GLU A 50 7.44 -10.66 -0.68
N GLN A 51 7.28 -10.45 0.63
CA GLN A 51 6.13 -10.93 1.39
C GLN A 51 4.80 -10.33 0.92
N LEU A 52 4.80 -9.07 0.46
CA LEU A 52 3.60 -8.41 -0.08
C LEU A 52 3.24 -8.88 -1.50
N THR A 53 4.26 -9.16 -2.31
CA THR A 53 4.10 -9.48 -3.74
C THR A 53 3.66 -10.93 -3.97
N LEU A 54 4.08 -11.85 -3.10
CA LEU A 54 3.86 -13.28 -3.31
C LEU A 54 2.45 -13.78 -2.93
N ALA A 55 1.58 -12.97 -2.34
CA ALA A 55 0.26 -13.39 -1.81
C ALA A 55 0.31 -14.56 -0.80
N GLU A 56 1.50 -15.13 -0.54
CA GLU A 56 1.82 -16.00 0.57
C GLU A 56 2.03 -15.13 1.81
N LEU A 57 0.91 -14.57 2.28
CA LEU A 57 0.84 -13.85 3.54
C LEU A 57 1.40 -14.74 4.64
N ARG A 58 2.61 -14.43 5.09
CA ARG A 58 3.18 -15.04 6.29
C ARG A 58 2.30 -14.73 7.50
N PRO A 59 2.30 -15.62 8.52
CA PRO A 59 1.39 -15.58 9.68
C PRO A 59 1.42 -14.30 10.55
N GLU A 60 2.30 -13.34 10.26
CA GLU A 60 2.54 -12.13 11.05
C GLU A 60 1.75 -10.89 10.56
N ALA A 61 1.19 -10.93 9.35
CA ALA A 61 0.30 -9.87 8.88
C ALA A 61 -1.07 -10.04 9.54
N MET A 62 -1.53 -8.99 10.22
CA MET A 62 -2.78 -9.03 10.95
C MET A 62 -3.95 -8.45 10.18
N ALA A 63 -3.68 -7.48 9.31
CA ALA A 63 -4.64 -6.93 8.37
C ALA A 63 -3.87 -6.29 7.20
N ILE A 64 -4.42 -6.40 5.99
CA ILE A 64 -3.82 -5.86 4.77
C ILE A 64 -4.90 -5.18 3.93
N ALA A 65 -4.55 -4.06 3.33
CA ALA A 65 -5.30 -3.44 2.25
C ALA A 65 -4.34 -3.10 1.11
N GLU A 66 -4.74 -3.39 -0.11
CA GLU A 66 -3.95 -3.07 -1.29
C GLU A 66 -4.86 -2.52 -2.38
N VAL A 67 -4.44 -1.40 -2.98
CA VAL A 67 -5.09 -0.78 -4.13
C VAL A 67 -4.08 -0.68 -5.26
N ARG A 68 -4.51 -1.10 -6.45
CA ARG A 68 -3.74 -1.09 -7.70
C ARG A 68 -4.51 -0.30 -8.73
N GLU A 69 -3.84 0.66 -9.34
CA GLU A 69 -4.41 1.52 -10.37
C GLU A 69 -3.50 1.56 -11.59
N ILE A 70 -4.11 1.69 -12.77
CA ILE A 70 -3.38 1.95 -14.02
C ILE A 70 -3.00 3.44 -14.01
N PHE A 71 -1.77 3.76 -14.44
CA PHE A 71 -1.38 5.16 -14.61
C PHE A 71 -2.24 5.87 -15.65
N ASP A 72 -2.63 7.11 -15.37
CA ASP A 72 -3.24 7.96 -16.37
C ASP A 72 -2.31 8.07 -17.58
N SER A 73 -2.92 7.86 -18.75
CA SER A 73 -2.31 8.02 -20.07
C SER A 73 -1.71 9.40 -20.33
N GLN A 74 -2.19 10.43 -19.64
CA GLN A 74 -1.75 11.80 -19.84
C GLN A 74 -0.46 12.11 -19.09
N ARG A 75 0.57 12.51 -19.86
CA ARG A 75 1.83 13.01 -19.30
C ARG A 75 1.58 14.16 -18.36
N SER A 76 2.26 14.16 -17.22
CA SER A 76 2.22 15.22 -16.20
C SER A 76 0.92 15.29 -15.39
N THR A 77 -0.02 14.36 -15.58
CA THR A 77 -1.18 14.25 -14.69
C THR A 77 -0.78 13.56 -13.40
N TRP A 78 -1.10 14.18 -12.27
CA TRP A 78 -1.00 13.57 -10.95
C TRP A 78 -2.33 12.90 -10.62
N GLN A 79 -2.29 11.59 -10.41
CA GLN A 79 -3.48 10.82 -10.06
C GLN A 79 -3.48 10.48 -8.57
N PRO A 80 -4.58 10.72 -7.84
CA PRO A 80 -4.71 10.29 -6.47
C PRO A 80 -5.00 8.79 -6.42
N VAL A 81 -4.29 8.08 -5.56
CA VAL A 81 -4.61 6.70 -5.17
C VAL A 81 -4.80 6.68 -3.66
N SER A 82 -5.84 5.99 -3.20
CA SER A 82 -6.17 5.89 -1.78
C SER A 82 -6.42 4.45 -1.36
N ALA A 83 -5.89 4.06 -0.21
CA ALA A 83 -6.18 2.78 0.43
C ALA A 83 -6.60 3.02 1.88
N ALA A 84 -7.51 2.18 2.39
CA ALA A 84 -7.96 2.24 3.78
C ALA A 84 -7.86 0.86 4.44
N LEU A 85 -7.44 0.84 5.69
CA LEU A 85 -7.24 -0.37 6.49
C LEU A 85 -7.82 -0.20 7.89
N SER A 86 -8.70 -1.12 8.31
CA SER A 86 -9.04 -1.28 9.73
C SER A 86 -7.86 -1.91 10.46
N VAL A 87 -7.21 -1.13 11.33
CA VAL A 87 -6.04 -1.58 12.09
C VAL A 87 -6.49 -2.27 13.38
N PRO A 88 -6.14 -3.56 13.59
CA PRO A 88 -6.48 -4.24 14.82
C PRO A 88 -5.76 -3.62 16.03
N SER A 89 -6.41 -3.58 17.18
CA SER A 89 -5.87 -2.99 18.43
C SER A 89 -4.56 -3.62 18.93
N ARG A 90 -4.27 -4.85 18.53
CA ARG A 90 -3.03 -5.57 18.88
C ARG A 90 -1.86 -5.27 17.93
N ALA A 91 -2.09 -4.55 16.83
CA ALA A 91 -1.04 -4.20 15.87
C ALA A 91 -0.14 -3.14 16.50
N ARG A 92 1.18 -3.28 16.29
CA ARG A 92 2.19 -2.36 16.81
C ARG A 92 2.76 -1.46 15.72
N TYR A 93 2.72 -1.94 14.48
CA TYR A 93 3.31 -1.27 13.35
C TYR A 93 2.31 -1.24 12.19
N LEU A 94 2.34 -0.13 11.47
CA LEU A 94 1.68 0.03 10.19
C LEU A 94 2.76 0.28 9.14
N ILE A 95 2.87 -0.63 8.19
CA ILE A 95 3.77 -0.48 7.06
C ILE A 95 2.98 0.11 5.90
N VAL A 96 3.54 1.17 5.33
CA VAL A 96 2.99 1.88 4.18
C VAL A 96 3.93 1.68 3.02
N HIS A 97 3.42 1.10 1.94
CA HIS A 97 4.19 0.88 0.73
C HIS A 97 3.49 1.53 -0.46
N CYS A 98 4.14 2.54 -1.03
CA CYS A 98 3.76 3.13 -2.31
C CYS A 98 4.66 2.60 -3.40
N TRP A 99 4.09 2.10 -4.50
CA TRP A 99 4.86 1.49 -5.57
C TRP A 99 4.37 1.89 -6.95
N ALA A 100 5.26 1.71 -7.92
CA ALA A 100 4.99 1.87 -9.34
C ALA A 100 5.77 0.82 -10.13
N GLU A 101 5.09 0.02 -10.95
CA GLU A 101 5.68 -1.07 -11.75
C GLU A 101 5.29 -0.98 -13.23
N ILE A 102 6.06 -1.64 -14.10
CA ILE A 102 5.66 -1.90 -15.48
C ILE A 102 5.41 -3.40 -15.59
N ARG A 103 4.19 -3.80 -15.90
CA ARG A 103 3.90 -5.20 -16.24
C ARG A 103 4.14 -5.44 -17.73
N ARG A 104 5.38 -5.66 -18.14
CA ARG A 104 5.61 -6.23 -19.47
C ARG A 104 5.16 -7.68 -19.43
N THR A 105 4.10 -8.02 -20.17
CA THR A 105 3.55 -9.38 -20.23
C THR A 105 4.54 -10.41 -20.78
N ASP A 106 5.60 -9.97 -21.48
CA ASP A 106 6.48 -10.85 -22.26
C ASP A 106 7.97 -10.78 -21.87
N GLU A 107 8.34 -10.02 -20.82
CA GLU A 107 9.74 -9.90 -20.38
C GLU A 107 9.84 -10.13 -18.86
N PRO A 108 10.91 -10.78 -18.38
CA PRO A 108 11.18 -10.86 -16.94
C PRO A 108 11.20 -9.45 -16.35
N ILE A 109 10.69 -9.30 -15.13
CA ILE A 109 10.74 -8.04 -14.37
C ILE A 109 12.22 -7.71 -14.14
N ILE A 110 12.83 -7.03 -15.10
CA ILE A 110 14.10 -6.35 -14.88
C ILE A 110 13.70 -5.16 -14.03
N GLU A 111 14.29 -5.04 -12.84
CA GLU A 111 14.27 -3.84 -12.00
C GLU A 111 14.84 -2.65 -12.77
N GLN A 112 14.10 -2.17 -13.76
CA GLN A 112 14.35 -0.88 -14.35
C GLN A 112 13.92 0.11 -13.28
N THR A 113 14.92 0.69 -12.61
CA THR A 113 14.76 1.93 -11.86
C THR A 113 13.69 2.77 -12.53
N ALA A 114 12.65 3.11 -11.78
CA ALA A 114 11.44 3.75 -12.28
C ALA A 114 11.69 5.23 -12.66
N ALA A 115 12.77 5.53 -13.37
CA ALA A 115 13.19 6.86 -13.77
C ALA A 115 12.07 7.61 -14.52
N GLY A 116 11.47 8.62 -13.88
CA GLY A 116 10.33 9.34 -14.44
C GLY A 116 8.96 8.91 -13.89
N ARG A 117 8.90 8.06 -12.87
CA ARG A 117 7.71 7.86 -12.04
C ARG A 117 7.93 8.47 -10.68
N PHE A 118 6.89 9.12 -10.18
CA PHE A 118 6.96 9.89 -8.96
C PHE A 118 5.76 9.56 -8.09
N VAL A 119 6.01 9.61 -6.79
CA VAL A 119 4.97 9.62 -5.75
C VAL A 119 5.21 10.86 -4.91
N ASP A 120 4.16 11.61 -4.64
CA ASP A 120 4.20 12.82 -3.81
C ASP A 120 2.88 13.01 -3.05
N ASP A 121 2.82 14.05 -2.21
CA ASP A 121 1.65 14.44 -1.43
C ASP A 121 1.04 13.27 -0.63
N ILE A 122 1.93 12.50 0.00
CA ILE A 122 1.55 11.37 0.84
C ILE A 122 0.89 11.90 2.11
N SER A 123 -0.39 11.55 2.30
CA SER A 123 -1.19 11.93 3.45
C SER A 123 -1.74 10.70 4.15
N ILE A 124 -1.60 10.67 5.47
CA ILE A 124 -2.13 9.61 6.33
C ILE A 124 -3.20 10.24 7.22
N ARG A 125 -4.40 9.66 7.18
CA ARG A 125 -5.51 10.04 8.04
C ARG A 125 -5.87 8.88 8.95
N VAL A 126 -5.83 9.13 10.25
CA VAL A 126 -6.29 8.19 11.28
C VAL A 126 -7.72 8.56 11.67
N ILE A 127 -8.65 7.65 11.43
CA ILE A 127 -10.07 7.80 11.73
C ILE A 127 -10.35 6.93 12.96
N PRO A 128 -10.65 7.53 14.13
CA PRO A 128 -11.03 6.76 15.29
C PRO A 128 -12.32 6.00 14.98
N ASN A 129 -12.38 4.72 15.36
CA ASN A 129 -13.66 4.02 15.36
C ASN A 129 -14.56 4.70 16.38
N GLN A 130 -15.59 5.40 15.89
CA GLN A 130 -16.61 5.92 16.79
C GLN A 130 -17.31 4.71 17.43
N PRO A 131 -17.43 4.66 18.76
CA PRO A 131 -18.26 3.64 19.38
C PRO A 131 -19.66 3.77 18.77
N ALA A 132 -20.17 2.68 18.22
CA ALA A 132 -21.55 2.61 17.80
C ALA A 132 -22.42 2.77 19.06
N TRP A 133 -22.80 4.00 19.41
CA TRP A 133 -23.82 4.23 20.41
C TRP A 133 -25.14 3.69 19.84
N ARG A 134 -25.59 2.56 20.40
CA ARG A 134 -26.97 2.07 20.34
C ARG A 134 -27.36 1.53 21.69
#